data_AF-A0A918Y1H1-F1
#
_entry.id   AF-A0A918Y1H1-F1
#
_cell.length_a   1.000
_cell.length_b   1.000
_cell.length_c   1.000
_cell.angle_alpha   90.00
_cell.angle_beta   90.00
_cell.angle_gamma   90.00
#
_symmetry.space_group_name_H-M   'P 1'
#
loop_
_entity.id
_entity.type
_entity.pdbx_description
1 polymer ?
#
loop_
_entity_poly.entity_id
_entity_poly.type
_entity_poly.pdbx_seq_one_letter_code
_entity_poly.pdbx_strand_id
1 'polypeptide(L)'
;MGPANRELGPRLEAAVAAGTELQDRDALKSGGLAAAMTAALARRGVPDPTARLAGELGVLAFKRGYAQWCESDRDDAEGLAPYVLTALADLRAATASLG
;
A
#
# COMPACT_ATOMS: atom_id res chain seq x y z
N MET A 1 -11.73 3.66 -2.22
CA MET A 1 -11.61 4.68 -1.16
C MET A 1 -12.32 5.93 -1.62
N GLY A 2 -13.02 6.63 -0.73
CA GLY A 2 -13.78 7.85 -1.03
C GLY A 2 -13.28 9.07 -0.25
N PRO A 3 -13.85 10.27 -0.46
CA PRO A 3 -13.35 11.55 0.05
C PRO A 3 -13.06 11.58 1.55
N ALA A 4 -13.92 10.97 2.37
CA ALA A 4 -13.73 10.89 3.82
C ALA A 4 -12.42 10.19 4.22
N ASN A 5 -11.99 9.17 3.47
CA ASN A 5 -10.72 8.49 3.76
C ASN A 5 -9.53 9.41 3.47
N ARG A 6 -9.63 10.22 2.42
CA ARG A 6 -8.60 11.19 2.01
C ARG A 6 -8.34 12.21 3.12
N GLU A 7 -9.41 12.75 3.70
CA GLU A 7 -9.33 13.74 4.80
C GLU A 7 -8.77 13.15 6.09
N LEU A 8 -9.04 11.86 6.35
CA LEU A 8 -8.57 11.18 7.54
C LEU A 8 -7.12 10.72 7.43
N GLY A 9 -6.58 10.54 6.23
CA GLY A 9 -5.23 10.01 5.99
C GLY A 9 -4.13 10.67 6.86
N PRO A 10 -3.92 12.00 6.76
CA PRO A 10 -2.87 12.67 7.53
C PRO A 10 -3.09 12.58 9.05
N ARG A 11 -4.36 12.58 9.49
CA ARG A 11 -4.71 12.48 10.92
C ARG A 11 -4.45 11.07 11.46
N LEU A 12 -4.74 10.04 10.66
CA LEU A 12 -4.45 8.65 11.00
C LEU A 12 -2.95 8.40 11.04
N GLU A 13 -2.20 8.91 10.07
CA GLU A 13 -0.75 8.79 10.05
C GLU A 13 -0.11 9.45 11.27
N ALA A 14 -0.52 10.68 11.60
CA ALA A 14 -0.06 11.36 12.82
C ALA A 14 -0.41 10.58 14.10
N ALA A 15 -1.62 10.01 14.18
CA ALA A 15 -2.03 9.20 15.33
C ALA A 15 -1.20 7.91 15.45
N VAL A 16 -0.93 7.23 14.33
CA VAL A 16 -0.08 6.04 14.30
C VAL A 16 1.35 6.38 14.70
N ALA A 17 1.91 7.49 14.18
CA ALA A 17 3.26 7.93 14.52
C ALA A 17 3.43 8.26 16.02
N ALA A 18 2.36 8.70 16.70
CA ALA A 18 2.40 9.14 18.09
C ALA A 18 2.44 8.02 19.14
N GLY A 19 2.26 6.74 18.79
CA GLY A 19 2.21 5.66 19.80
C GLY A 19 2.61 4.28 19.31
N THR A 20 3.48 3.60 20.08
CA THR A 20 4.01 2.27 19.77
C THR A 20 2.92 1.22 19.52
N GLU A 21 1.86 1.20 20.32
CA GLU A 21 0.76 0.24 20.14
C GLU A 21 0.09 0.38 18.75
N LEU A 22 -0.08 1.61 18.26
CA LEU A 22 -0.66 1.86 16.95
C LEU A 22 0.33 1.54 15.82
N GLN A 23 1.62 1.78 16.02
CA GLN A 23 2.68 1.36 15.08
C GLN A 23 2.72 -0.16 14.95
N ASP A 24 2.70 -0.89 16.07
CA ASP A 24 2.67 -2.35 16.11
C ASP A 24 1.43 -2.89 15.40
N ARG A 25 0.27 -2.26 15.67
CA ARG A 25 -0.98 -2.63 15.01
C ARG A 25 -0.95 -2.36 13.51
N ASP A 26 -0.36 -1.25 13.06
CA ASP A 26 -0.19 -0.96 11.63
C ASP A 26 0.72 -1.99 10.96
N ALA A 27 1.83 -2.35 11.60
CA ALA A 27 2.75 -3.37 11.11
C ALA A 27 2.06 -4.74 11.00
N LEU A 28 1.32 -5.15 12.03
CA LEU A 28 0.56 -6.41 12.04
C LEU A 28 -0.51 -6.44 10.94
N LYS A 29 -1.26 -5.34 10.75
CA LYS A 29 -2.24 -5.23 9.66
C LYS A 29 -1.58 -5.34 8.29
N SER A 30 -0.44 -4.68 8.12
CA SER A 30 0.30 -4.67 6.86
C SER A 30 0.84 -6.05 6.51
N GLY A 31 1.46 -6.74 7.47
CA GLY A 31 1.93 -8.11 7.29
C GLY A 31 0.77 -9.09 7.04
N GLY A 32 -0.35 -8.95 7.76
CA GLY A 32 -1.55 -9.74 7.53
C GLY A 32 -2.13 -9.56 6.13
N LEU A 33 -2.16 -8.33 5.62
CA LEU A 33 -2.61 -8.04 4.26
C LEU A 33 -1.67 -8.64 3.20
N ALA A 34 -0.35 -8.50 3.37
CA ALA A 34 0.65 -9.09 2.47
C ALA A 34 0.52 -10.63 2.43
N ALA A 35 0.34 -11.26 3.59
CA ALA A 35 0.11 -12.71 3.69
C ALA A 35 -1.18 -13.15 2.99
N ALA A 36 -2.27 -12.39 3.16
CA ALA A 36 -3.53 -12.68 2.48
C ALA A 36 -3.42 -12.56 0.96
N MET A 37 -2.72 -11.52 0.47
CA MET A 37 -2.44 -11.33 -0.96
C MET A 37 -1.58 -12.46 -1.52
N THR A 38 -0.51 -12.82 -0.81
CA THR A 38 0.38 -13.95 -1.15
C THR A 38 -0.41 -15.25 -1.30
N ALA A 39 -1.22 -15.59 -0.30
CA ALA A 39 -2.06 -16.79 -0.34
C ALA A 39 -3.07 -16.76 -1.49
N ALA A 40 -3.65 -15.59 -1.80
CA ALA A 40 -4.59 -15.45 -2.91
C ALA A 40 -3.91 -15.63 -4.27
N LEU A 41 -2.69 -15.13 -4.45
CA LEU A 41 -1.91 -15.29 -5.68
C LEU A 41 -1.43 -16.73 -5.85
N ALA A 42 -0.95 -17.38 -4.78
CA ALA A 42 -0.56 -18.78 -4.81
C ALA A 42 -1.73 -19.70 -5.23
N ARG A 43 -2.94 -19.47 -4.70
CA ARG A 43 -4.15 -20.20 -5.14
C ARG A 43 -4.51 -20.00 -6.62
N ARG A 44 -3.99 -18.94 -7.25
CA ARG A 44 -4.16 -18.65 -8.69
C ARG A 44 -3.01 -19.19 -9.55
N GLY A 45 -2.11 -19.99 -8.96
CA GLY A 45 -1.00 -20.63 -9.68
C GLY A 45 0.25 -19.76 -9.82
N VAL A 46 0.33 -18.61 -9.13
CA VAL A 46 1.57 -17.81 -9.10
C VAL A 46 2.63 -18.55 -8.24
N PRO A 47 3.87 -18.72 -8.72
CA PRO A 47 4.94 -19.34 -7.92
C PRO A 47 5.15 -18.64 -6.58
N ASP A 48 5.40 -19.39 -5.52
CA ASP A 48 5.45 -18.87 -4.14
C ASP A 48 6.42 -17.67 -3.95
N PRO A 49 7.66 -17.67 -4.48
CA PRO A 49 8.54 -16.51 -4.39
C PRO A 49 7.95 -15.25 -5.05
N THR A 50 7.31 -15.42 -6.21
CA THR A 50 6.65 -14.33 -6.94
C THR A 50 5.39 -13.85 -6.23
N ALA A 51 4.60 -14.76 -5.66
CA ALA A 51 3.40 -14.44 -4.90
C ALA A 51 3.74 -13.64 -3.64
N ARG A 52 4.80 -14.04 -2.92
CA ARG A 52 5.28 -13.33 -1.73
C ARG A 52 5.79 -11.94 -2.08
N LEU A 53 6.65 -11.83 -3.10
CA LEU A 53 7.16 -10.55 -3.57
C LEU A 53 6.02 -9.61 -3.99
N ALA A 54 5.05 -10.11 -4.75
CA ALA A 54 3.91 -9.33 -5.19
C ALA A 54 3.00 -8.89 -4.03
N GLY A 55 2.85 -9.71 -2.99
CA GLY A 55 2.13 -9.36 -1.77
C GLY A 55 2.76 -8.16 -1.05
N GLU A 56 4.08 -8.23 -0.79
CA GLU A 56 4.82 -7.16 -0.11
C GLU A 56 4.85 -5.87 -0.95
N LEU A 57 5.15 -5.97 -2.25
CA LEU A 57 5.15 -4.82 -3.16
C LEU A 57 3.76 -4.20 -3.29
N GLY A 58 2.70 -4.99 -3.28
CA GLY A 58 1.32 -4.51 -3.34
C GLY A 58 0.94 -3.69 -2.11
N VAL A 59 1.31 -4.14 -0.91
CA VAL A 59 1.09 -3.37 0.33
C VAL A 59 1.90 -2.09 0.32
N LEU A 60 3.16 -2.13 -0.10
CA LEU A 60 4.00 -0.94 -0.20
C LEU A 60 3.46 0.07 -1.21
N ALA A 61 3.04 -0.38 -2.40
CA ALA A 61 2.42 0.46 -3.41
C ALA A 61 1.14 1.13 -2.88
N PHE A 62 0.31 0.37 -2.15
CA PHE A 62 -0.89 0.89 -1.55
C PHE A 62 -0.60 1.99 -0.52
N LYS A 63 0.36 1.76 0.41
CA LYS A 63 0.73 2.76 1.42
C LYS A 63 1.25 4.06 0.77
N ARG A 64 2.16 3.94 -0.21
CA ARG A 64 2.73 5.11 -0.91
C ARG A 64 1.68 5.85 -1.71
N GLY A 65 0.87 5.13 -2.50
CA GLY A 65 -0.21 5.72 -3.29
C GLY A 65 -1.27 6.37 -2.41
N TYR A 66 -1.60 5.78 -1.26
CA TYR A 66 -2.53 6.38 -0.31
C TYR A 66 -2.03 7.67 0.32
N ALA A 67 -0.77 7.71 0.76
CA ALA A 67 -0.17 8.92 1.30
C ALA A 67 -0.18 10.04 0.24
N GLN A 68 0.31 9.75 -0.97
CA GLN A 68 0.32 10.71 -2.06
C GLN A 68 -1.09 11.19 -2.45
N TRP A 69 -2.07 10.29 -2.47
CA TRP A 69 -3.46 10.66 -2.73
C TRP A 69 -4.05 11.57 -1.64
N CYS A 70 -3.65 11.40 -0.39
CA CYS A 70 -4.08 12.26 0.71
C CYS A 70 -3.49 13.68 0.62
N GLU A 71 -2.29 13.80 0.05
CA GLU A 71 -1.56 15.07 -0.10
C GLU A 71 -1.91 15.82 -1.40
N SER A 72 -2.44 15.13 -2.41
CA SER A 72 -2.76 15.73 -3.70
C SER A 72 -4.02 16.61 -3.69
N ASP A 73 -4.23 17.38 -4.77
CA ASP A 73 -5.25 18.42 -4.83
C ASP A 73 -6.68 17.87 -4.80
N ARG A 74 -7.60 18.59 -4.14
CA ARG A 74 -8.95 18.08 -3.79
C ARG A 74 -9.86 17.89 -4.98
N ASP A 75 -9.63 18.65 -6.06
CA ASP A 75 -10.35 18.55 -7.33
C ASP A 75 -9.89 17.38 -8.20
N ASP A 76 -8.93 16.58 -7.72
CA ASP A 76 -8.59 15.34 -8.38
C ASP A 76 -9.77 14.35 -8.32
N ALA A 77 -10.50 14.28 -9.43
CA ALA A 77 -11.57 13.33 -9.67
C ALA A 77 -11.05 11.89 -9.81
N GLU A 78 -9.74 11.72 -10.02
CA GLU A 78 -9.10 10.43 -10.05
C GLU A 78 -8.93 9.93 -8.61
N GLY A 79 -9.77 8.98 -8.20
CA GLY A 79 -9.72 8.36 -6.87
C GLY A 79 -8.37 7.68 -6.60
N LEU A 80 -8.23 6.96 -5.48
CA LEU A 80 -6.96 6.35 -5.06
C LEU A 80 -6.23 5.47 -6.11
N ALA A 81 -6.95 4.87 -7.06
CA ALA A 81 -6.38 3.81 -7.91
C ALA A 81 -5.16 4.25 -8.76
N PRO A 82 -5.16 5.40 -9.45
CA PRO A 82 -4.00 5.82 -10.25
C PRO A 82 -2.76 6.05 -9.40
N TYR A 83 -2.90 6.61 -8.20
CA TYR A 83 -1.79 6.78 -7.25
C TYR A 83 -1.13 5.45 -6.87
N VAL A 84 -1.94 4.44 -6.57
CA VAL A 84 -1.44 3.10 -6.22
C VAL A 84 -0.80 2.41 -7.42
N LEU A 85 -1.36 2.57 -8.62
CA LEU A 85 -0.81 2.00 -9.84
C LEU A 85 0.52 2.65 -10.23
N THR A 86 0.63 3.98 -10.11
CA THR A 86 1.88 4.71 -10.29
C THR A 86 2.94 4.25 -9.29
N ALA A 87 2.60 4.19 -7.99
CA ALA A 87 3.51 3.69 -6.97
C ALA A 87 3.96 2.24 -7.24
N LEU A 88 3.07 1.38 -7.73
CA LEU A 88 3.43 0.01 -8.11
C LEU A 88 4.36 -0.03 -9.32
N ALA A 89 4.16 0.83 -10.32
CA ALA A 89 5.04 0.94 -11.47
C ALA A 89 6.44 1.39 -11.05
N ASP A 90 6.54 2.40 -10.18
CA ASP A 90 7.82 2.88 -9.63
C ASP A 90 8.55 1.78 -8.86
N LEU A 91 7.83 1.01 -8.03
CA LEU A 91 8.42 -0.10 -7.28
C LEU A 91 8.90 -1.23 -8.20
N ARG A 92 8.19 -1.52 -9.29
CA ARG A 92 8.63 -2.49 -10.30
C ARG A 92 9.91 -2.02 -10.99
N ALA A 93 9.97 -0.74 -11.39
CA ALA A 93 11.16 -0.16 -11.98
C ALA A 93 12.35 -0.16 -11.01
N ALA A 94 12.12 0.21 -9.75
CA ALA A 94 13.14 0.15 -8.70
C ALA A 94 13.64 -1.28 -8.48
N THR A 95 12.76 -2.28 -8.45
CA THR A 95 13.14 -3.69 -8.29
C THR A 95 13.99 -4.17 -9.46
N ALA A 96 13.67 -3.78 -10.70
CA ALA A 96 14.46 -4.12 -11.88
C ALA A 96 15.87 -3.48 -11.87
N SER A 97 16.06 -2.38 -11.14
CA SER A 97 17.37 -1.74 -10.99
C SER A 97 18.29 -2.41 -9.97
N LEU A 98 17.79 -3.39 -9.21
CA LEU A 98 18.56 -4.08 -8.16
C LEU A 98 19.47 -5.20 -8.69
N GLY A 99 19.37 -5.59 -9.97
CA GLY A 99 20.24 -6.59 -10.61
C GLY A 99 19.50 -7.56 -11.52
#